data_AF-A0A166PEK4-F1
#
_entry.id   AF-A0A166PEK4-F1
#
_cell.length_a   1.000
_cell.length_b   1.000
_cell.length_c   1.000
_cell.angle_alpha   90.00
_cell.angle_beta   90.00
_cell.angle_gamma   90.00
#
_symmetry.space_group_name_H-M   'P 1'
#
loop_
_entity.id
_entity.type
_entity.pdbx_description
1 polymer ?
#
loop_
_entity_poly.entity_id
_entity_poly.type
_entity_poly.pdbx_seq_one_letter_code
_entity_poly.pdbx_strand_id
1 'polypeptide(L)' 'MGDAVALNLGAPRPTLTLKDSVAGLVRVIDTATRAETSGTFVSYDGSISAW' A
#
# COMPACT_ATOMS: atom_id res chain seq x y z
N MET A 1 9.51 -5.39 12.67
CA MET A 1 10.70 -6.29 12.71
C MET A 1 11.35 -6.53 11.34
N GLY A 2 10.67 -6.37 10.20
CA GLY A 2 11.28 -6.61 8.87
C GLY A 2 12.28 -5.55 8.38
N ASP A 3 12.05 -4.27 8.68
CA ASP A 3 12.87 -3.15 8.17
C ASP A 3 14.34 -3.18 8.67
N ALA A 4 14.53 -3.56 9.94
CA ALA A 4 15.87 -3.70 10.53
C ALA A 4 16.70 -4.84 9.91
N VAL A 5 16.04 -5.90 9.43
CA VAL A 5 16.70 -7.03 8.76
C VAL A 5 17.03 -6.65 7.31
N ALA A 6 16.13 -5.93 6.63
CA ALA A 6 16.34 -5.41 5.27
C ALA A 6 17.53 -4.44 5.19
N LEU A 7 17.69 -3.57 6.20
CA LEU A 7 18.82 -2.66 6.31
C LEU A 7 20.16 -3.39 6.42
N ASN A 8 20.21 -4.49 7.18
CA ASN A 8 21.42 -5.32 7.33
C ASN A 8 21.74 -6.14 6.07
N LEU A 9 20.74 -6.43 5.24
CA LEU A 9 20.88 -7.13 3.96
C LEU A 9 21.20 -6.18 2.79
N GLY A 10 21.37 -4.88 3.04
CA GLY A 10 21.65 -3.88 2.00
C GLY A 10 20.46 -3.61 1.08
N ALA A 11 19.25 -4.00 1.48
CA ALA A 11 18.06 -3.70 0.70
C ALA A 11 17.81 -2.18 0.69
N PRO A 12 17.46 -1.60 -0.47
CA PRO A 12 17.15 -0.18 -0.55
C PRO A 12 16.00 0.14 0.40
N ARG A 13 16.17 1.22 1.18
CA ARG A 13 15.14 1.70 2.11
C ARG A 13 13.84 1.90 1.33
N PRO A 14 12.71 1.36 1.81
CA PRO A 14 11.41 1.65 1.23
C PRO A 14 11.19 3.16 1.24
N THR A 15 10.83 3.74 0.10
CA THR A 15 10.47 5.15 -0.01
C THR A 15 9.17 5.48 0.72
N LEU A 16 8.36 4.45 1.02
CA LEU A 16 7.07 4.58 1.67
C LEU A 16 7.18 4.33 3.17
N THR A 17 6.72 5.29 3.98
CA THR A 17 6.61 5.09 5.42
C THR A 17 5.34 4.32 5.78
N LEU A 18 5.34 3.63 6.93
CA LEU A 18 4.15 2.92 7.43
C LEU A 18 2.95 3.85 7.61
N LYS A 19 3.20 5.08 8.06
CA LYS A 19 2.14 6.07 8.28
C LYS A 19 1.46 6.44 6.95
N ASP A 20 2.25 6.66 5.91
CA ASP A 20 1.74 7.04 4.58
C ASP A 20 1.00 5.87 3.92
N SER A 21 1.54 4.66 4.07
CA SER A 21 0.90 3.42 3.59
C SER A 21 -0.48 3.22 4.22
N VAL A 22 -0.59 3.33 5.55
CA VAL A 22 -1.85 3.14 6.27
C VAL A 22 -2.84 4.26 5.96
N ALA A 23 -2.39 5.52 5.91
CA ALA A 23 -3.27 6.65 5.59
C ALA A 23 -3.85 6.53 4.16
N GLY A 24 -3.05 6.10 3.19
CA GLY A 24 -3.50 5.85 1.83
C GLY A 24 -4.53 4.73 1.75
N LEU A 25 -4.27 3.59 2.42
CA LEU A 25 -5.20 2.47 2.49
C LEU A 25 -6.54 2.86 3.11
N VAL A 26 -6.55 3.59 4.23
CA VAL A 26 -7.78 4.04 4.88
C VAL A 26 -8.60 4.90 3.94
N ARG A 27 -7.98 5.83 3.21
CA ARG A 27 -8.66 6.65 2.22
C ARG A 27 -9.28 5.82 1.10
N VAL A 28 -8.52 4.87 0.52
CA VAL A 28 -9.01 4.01 -0.55
C VAL A 28 -10.22 3.20 -0.08
N ILE A 29 -10.15 2.64 1.12
CA ILE A 29 -11.25 1.87 1.72
C ILE A 29 -12.48 2.74 1.97
N ASP A 30 -12.33 3.94 2.52
CA ASP A 30 -13.45 4.86 2.77
C ASP A 30 -14.15 5.28 1.48
N THR A 31 -13.38 5.43 0.39
CA THR A 31 -13.92 5.78 -0.93
C THR A 31 -14.34 4.57 -1.76
N ALA A 32 -14.11 3.34 -1.28
CA ALA A 32 -14.35 2.13 -2.04
C ALA A 32 -15.85 1.88 -2.22
N THR A 33 -16.36 2.10 -3.43
CA THR A 33 -17.73 1.76 -3.79
C THR A 33 -17.79 0.43 -4.54
N ARG A 34 -18.90 -0.30 -4.40
CA ARG A 34 -19.13 -1.55 -5.14
C ARG A 34 -19.07 -1.36 -6.66
N ALA A 35 -19.43 -0.19 -7.15
CA ALA A 35 -19.42 0.11 -8.58
C ALA A 35 -18.00 0.31 -9.12
N GLU A 36 -17.08 0.87 -8.32
CA GLU A 36 -15.78 1.33 -8.81
C GLU A 36 -14.61 0.43 -8.40
N THR A 37 -14.72 -0.28 -7.29
CA THR A 37 -13.58 -1.01 -6.67
C THR A 37 -13.86 -2.47 -6.35
N SER A 38 -15.05 -2.99 -6.67
CA SER A 38 -15.38 -4.39 -6.42
C SER A 38 -14.66 -5.31 -7.43
N GLY A 39 -13.88 -6.26 -6.93
CA GLY A 39 -13.16 -7.25 -7.76
C GLY A 39 -11.83 -6.74 -8.33
N THR A 40 -11.37 -5.55 -7.94
CA THR A 40 -10.10 -4.97 -8.37
C THR A 40 -9.04 -5.08 -7.29
N PHE A 41 -7.79 -5.33 -7.67
CA PHE A 41 -6.65 -5.27 -6.75
C PHE A 41 -6.11 -3.83 -6.70
N VAL A 42 -6.28 -3.14 -5.58
CA VAL A 42 -5.96 -1.70 -5.46
C VAL A 42 -4.83 -1.48 -4.45
N SER A 43 -3.82 -0.70 -4.85
CA SER A 43 -2.69 -0.30 -4.01
C SER A 43 -3.06 0.86 -3.07
N TYR A 44 -2.20 1.10 -2.07
CA TYR A 44 -2.40 2.14 -1.04
C TYR A 44 -2.53 3.58 -1.59
N ASP A 45 -2.04 3.82 -2.80
CA ASP A 45 -2.12 5.08 -3.53
C ASP A 45 -3.39 5.21 -4.38
N GLY A 46 -4.22 4.16 -4.42
CA GLY A 46 -5.42 4.08 -5.25
C GLY A 46 -5.17 3.47 -6.63
N SER A 47 -3.94 3.04 -6.95
CA SER A 47 -3.62 2.45 -8.24
C SER A 47 -4.19 1.02 -8.36
N ILE A 48 -4.98 0.78 -9.42
CA ILE A 48 -5.48 -0.56 -9.73
C ILE A 48 -4.37 -1.37 -10.40
N SER A 49 -4.06 -2.52 -9.82
CA SER A 49 -3.08 -3.49 -10.29
C SER A 49 -3.77 -4.69 -10.93
N ALA A 50 -3.10 -5.29 -11.92
CA ALA A 50 -3.49 -6.62 -12.38
C ALA A 50 -3.27 -7.65 -11.26
N TRP A 51 -4.09 -8.70 -11.28
CA TRP A 51 -3.95 -9.84 -10.38
C TRP A 51 -2.66 -10.62 -10.65
#